data_AF-A0A6C0KPM0-F1
#
_entry.id   AF-A0A6C0KPM0-F1
#
_cell.length_a   1.000
_cell.length_b   1.000
_cell.length_c   1.000
_cell.angle_alpha   90.00
_cell.angle_beta   90.00
_cell.angle_gamma   90.00
#
_symmetry.space_group_name_H-M   'P 1'
#
loop_
_entity.id
_entity.type
_entity.pdbx_description
1 polymer ?
#
loop_
_entity_poly.entity_id
_entity_poly.type
_entity_poly.pdbx_seq_one_letter_code
_entity_poly.pdbx_strand_id
1 'polypeptide(L)'
;MPFQTPLEKYKSRQKTKFQAYVEKHINNPELSWLWVSRVPLLDLPFLRKWKSKSWNWQCLSRNSSFSKQDKQETKDEFPWSWFCVEIPTMEDYLFINGDCGKYNFCISNVNIVEDIKKFPDFGWNWKAISLNKNINEEFVLEHKDKLVLDYLAGNPALSLEFLKQTMHKFHWNTTEIAQNPNVNAQNFFLFFNKHSFKCKERANNLTENESISLDFIFDNLHFEWNRELLNFRADITKEHILRYPDFEWNWGIISSCKSVDKKFLLNHSKTNFNEFYSYHSGLIIDEVEHLSPNQISCNLLLGTLEEKIEFLRKFYAARVIGNAFFNCYWHYEYAYCKKRLNKRYDELFHSDLTMT
;
A
#
# COMPACT_ATOMS: atom_id res chain seq x y z
N MET A 1 -42.80 -5.95 11.31
CA MET A 1 -41.58 -5.15 11.09
C MET A 1 -40.39 -6.08 11.27
N PRO A 2 -39.40 -6.12 10.36
CA PRO A 2 -38.24 -6.97 10.56
C PRO A 2 -37.44 -6.47 11.78
N PHE A 3 -37.08 -7.39 12.68
CA PHE A 3 -36.28 -7.07 13.86
C PHE A 3 -34.86 -6.67 13.44
N GLN A 4 -34.49 -5.41 13.70
CA GLN A 4 -33.11 -4.95 13.52
C GLN A 4 -32.18 -5.63 14.52
N THR A 5 -31.05 -6.13 14.02
CA THR A 5 -29.99 -6.73 14.82
C THR A 5 -29.35 -5.70 15.76
N PRO A 6 -28.72 -6.13 16.87
CA PRO A 6 -27.98 -5.23 17.76
C PRO A 6 -26.91 -4.38 17.06
N LEU A 7 -26.26 -4.94 16.03
CA LEU A 7 -25.25 -4.25 15.22
C LEU A 7 -25.87 -3.15 14.35
N GLU A 8 -27.03 -3.39 13.76
CA GLU A 8 -27.75 -2.39 12.96
C GLU A 8 -28.24 -1.23 13.82
N LYS A 9 -28.76 -1.53 15.02
CA LYS A 9 -29.15 -0.50 16.00
C LYS A 9 -27.96 0.36 16.43
N TYR A 10 -26.81 -0.26 16.67
CA TYR A 10 -25.57 0.46 17.01
C TYR A 10 -25.12 1.38 15.87
N LYS A 11 -25.05 0.86 14.63
CA LYS A 11 -24.66 1.65 13.45
C LYS A 11 -25.61 2.83 13.20
N SER A 12 -26.92 2.61 13.35
CA SER A 12 -27.94 3.66 13.24
C SER A 12 -27.70 4.79 14.26
N ARG A 13 -27.44 4.44 15.53
CA ARG A 13 -27.15 5.44 16.58
C ARG A 13 -25.87 6.23 16.29
N GLN A 14 -24.82 5.59 15.80
CA GLN A 14 -23.56 6.26 15.46
C GLN A 14 -23.74 7.22 14.27
N LYS A 15 -24.52 6.81 13.27
CA LYS A 15 -24.89 7.64 12.14
C LYS A 15 -25.57 8.94 12.57
N THR A 16 -26.62 8.84 13.38
CA THR A 16 -27.34 10.02 13.89
C THR A 16 -26.42 10.97 14.67
N LYS A 17 -25.57 10.43 15.56
CA LYS A 17 -24.63 11.25 16.33
C LYS A 17 -23.61 11.97 15.44
N PHE A 18 -23.06 11.27 14.47
CA PHE A 18 -22.09 11.82 13.54
C PHE A 18 -22.69 12.93 12.67
N GLN A 19 -23.87 12.69 12.08
CA GLN A 19 -24.56 13.68 11.27
C GLN A 19 -24.91 14.93 12.09
N ALA A 20 -25.41 14.77 13.33
CA ALA A 20 -25.69 15.90 14.22
C ALA A 20 -24.42 16.70 14.59
N TYR A 21 -23.28 16.04 14.77
CA TYR A 21 -22.01 16.72 15.00
C TYR A 21 -21.58 17.56 13.79
N VAL A 22 -21.69 17.00 12.58
CA VAL A 22 -21.36 17.71 11.34
C VAL A 22 -22.29 18.92 11.15
N GLU A 23 -23.57 18.77 11.43
CA GLU A 23 -24.54 19.88 11.38
C GLU A 23 -24.23 20.99 12.36
N LYS A 24 -23.87 20.64 13.60
CA LYS A 24 -23.46 21.62 14.62
C LYS A 24 -22.24 22.44 14.17
N HIS A 25 -21.34 21.86 13.39
CA HIS A 25 -20.10 22.50 12.95
C HIS A 25 -20.09 22.84 11.45
N ILE A 26 -21.25 22.88 10.81
CA ILE A 26 -21.37 22.97 9.35
C ILE A 26 -20.78 24.25 8.74
N ASN A 27 -20.70 25.31 9.55
CA ASN A 27 -20.14 26.62 9.19
C ASN A 27 -18.76 26.86 9.82
N ASN A 28 -18.19 25.87 10.51
CA ASN A 28 -16.83 25.97 11.04
C ASN A 28 -15.84 25.82 9.87
N PRO A 29 -14.99 26.83 9.57
CA PRO A 29 -13.99 26.75 8.50
C PRO A 29 -12.94 25.65 8.74
N GLU A 30 -12.72 25.26 10.00
CA GLU A 30 -11.78 24.19 10.38
C GLU A 30 -12.36 22.78 10.18
N LEU A 31 -13.65 22.65 9.83
CA LEU A 31 -14.25 21.34 9.60
C LEU A 31 -13.71 20.72 8.30
N SER A 32 -12.88 19.69 8.47
CA SER A 32 -12.28 18.98 7.34
C SER A 32 -13.31 18.17 6.55
N TRP A 33 -13.73 18.68 5.40
CA TRP A 33 -14.62 17.97 4.47
C TRP A 33 -14.01 16.67 3.92
N LEU A 34 -12.68 16.58 3.85
CA LEU A 34 -11.98 15.34 3.54
C LEU A 34 -12.25 14.27 4.62
N TRP A 35 -12.17 14.64 5.90
CA TRP A 35 -12.47 13.73 7.00
C TRP A 35 -13.95 13.33 6.98
N VAL A 36 -14.87 14.30 6.89
CA VAL A 36 -16.31 14.04 6.87
C VAL A 36 -16.68 13.04 5.77
N SER A 37 -16.15 13.23 4.56
CA SER A 37 -16.40 12.36 3.39
C SER A 37 -15.96 10.90 3.58
N ARG A 38 -15.03 10.62 4.50
CA ARG A 38 -14.47 9.28 4.73
C ARG A 38 -15.21 8.48 5.79
N VAL A 39 -16.12 9.10 6.52
CA VAL A 39 -16.84 8.42 7.62
C VAL A 39 -18.02 7.63 7.02
N PRO A 40 -18.10 6.29 7.23
CA PRO A 40 -19.15 5.43 6.69
C PRO A 40 -20.41 5.48 7.56
N LEU A 41 -20.86 6.71 7.79
CA LEU A 41 -22.01 7.08 8.59
C LEU A 41 -22.81 8.21 7.93
N LEU A 42 -22.68 8.34 6.61
CA LEU A 42 -23.45 9.29 5.78
C LEU A 42 -24.60 8.55 5.07
N ASP A 43 -25.56 9.31 4.57
CA ASP A 43 -26.64 8.83 3.70
C ASP A 43 -27.03 9.87 2.64
N LEU A 44 -27.81 9.44 1.64
CA LEU A 44 -28.23 10.30 0.54
C LEU A 44 -29.04 11.53 1.01
N PRO A 45 -30.00 11.42 1.95
CA PRO A 45 -30.69 12.60 2.48
C PRO A 45 -29.72 13.65 3.05
N PHE A 46 -28.69 13.23 3.79
CA PHE A 46 -27.69 14.14 4.34
C PHE A 46 -26.86 14.81 3.25
N LEU A 47 -26.41 14.05 2.23
CA LEU A 47 -25.68 14.62 1.08
C LEU A 47 -26.55 15.62 0.31
N ARG A 48 -27.83 15.31 0.07
CA ARG A 48 -28.77 16.21 -0.61
C ARG A 48 -28.97 17.49 0.18
N LYS A 49 -29.15 17.40 1.51
CA LYS A 49 -29.31 18.56 2.40
C LYS A 49 -28.10 19.50 2.36
N TRP A 50 -26.89 18.94 2.28
CA TRP A 50 -25.64 19.71 2.32
C TRP A 50 -24.86 19.65 1.00
N LYS A 51 -25.57 19.64 -0.13
CA LYS A 51 -25.00 19.44 -1.46
C LYS A 51 -23.94 20.48 -1.86
N SER A 52 -24.04 21.70 -1.36
CA SER A 52 -23.15 22.83 -1.70
C SER A 52 -21.81 22.82 -0.96
N LYS A 53 -21.59 21.90 -0.02
CA LYS A 53 -20.35 21.82 0.76
C LYS A 53 -19.24 21.13 -0.02
N SER A 54 -18.00 21.38 0.37
CA SER A 54 -16.78 20.96 -0.35
C SER A 54 -16.45 19.48 -0.17
N TRP A 55 -17.40 18.59 -0.46
CA TRP A 55 -17.26 17.14 -0.35
C TRP A 55 -16.08 16.60 -1.15
N ASN A 56 -15.34 15.66 -0.56
CA ASN A 56 -14.32 14.90 -1.28
C ASN A 56 -14.99 13.69 -1.94
N TRP A 57 -15.32 13.83 -3.23
CA TRP A 57 -16.06 12.83 -3.99
C TRP A 57 -15.30 11.53 -4.21
N GLN A 58 -13.97 11.54 -4.25
CA GLN A 58 -13.16 10.32 -4.27
C GLN A 58 -13.38 9.49 -3.01
N CYS A 59 -13.37 10.15 -1.84
CA CYS A 59 -13.62 9.49 -0.56
C CYS A 59 -15.06 8.99 -0.46
N LEU A 60 -16.05 9.80 -0.85
CA LEU A 60 -17.46 9.39 -0.85
C LEU A 60 -17.72 8.20 -1.79
N SER A 61 -17.06 8.16 -2.95
CA SER A 61 -17.23 7.07 -3.92
C SER A 61 -16.70 5.73 -3.41
N ARG A 62 -15.67 5.76 -2.55
CA ARG A 62 -15.13 4.58 -1.84
C ARG A 62 -15.85 4.28 -0.53
N ASN A 63 -16.76 5.15 -0.12
CA ASN A 63 -17.38 5.07 1.19
C ASN A 63 -18.45 3.96 1.19
N SER A 64 -18.35 3.05 2.16
CA SER A 64 -19.27 1.92 2.33
C SER A 64 -20.68 2.34 2.78
N SER A 65 -20.91 3.62 3.08
CA SER A 65 -22.24 4.18 3.33
C SER A 65 -23.16 4.18 2.11
N PHE A 66 -22.60 4.17 0.90
CA PHE A 66 -23.34 4.28 -0.35
C PHE A 66 -23.15 3.01 -1.16
N SER A 67 -24.25 2.31 -1.42
CA SER A 67 -24.28 1.13 -2.28
C SER A 67 -24.01 1.51 -3.74
N LYS A 68 -23.80 0.49 -4.58
CA LYS A 68 -23.73 0.69 -6.04
C LYS A 68 -25.02 1.30 -6.59
N GLN A 69 -26.17 0.84 -6.09
CA GLN A 69 -27.49 1.32 -6.49
C GLN A 69 -27.69 2.80 -6.10
N ASP A 70 -27.31 3.20 -4.88
CA ASP A 70 -27.39 4.60 -4.44
C ASP A 70 -26.63 5.54 -5.39
N LYS A 71 -25.42 5.14 -5.79
CA LYS A 71 -24.55 5.94 -6.67
C LYS A 71 -25.12 6.03 -8.09
N GLN A 72 -25.79 4.98 -8.56
CA GLN A 72 -26.45 4.95 -9.86
C GLN A 72 -27.68 5.85 -9.90
N GLU A 73 -28.59 5.69 -8.93
CA GLU A 73 -29.82 6.46 -8.84
C GLU A 73 -29.54 7.96 -8.70
N THR A 74 -28.36 8.31 -8.19
CA THR A 74 -27.93 9.70 -7.98
C THR A 74 -26.78 10.14 -8.89
N LYS A 75 -26.50 9.42 -9.98
CA LYS A 75 -25.36 9.71 -10.88
C LYS A 75 -25.41 11.10 -11.50
N ASP A 76 -26.62 11.59 -11.78
CA ASP A 76 -26.86 12.92 -12.36
C ASP A 76 -26.97 14.00 -11.26
N GLU A 77 -27.14 13.58 -10.00
CA GLU A 77 -27.21 14.49 -8.86
C GLU A 77 -25.82 14.78 -8.26
N PHE A 78 -24.92 13.81 -8.29
CA PHE A 78 -23.65 13.84 -7.57
C PHE A 78 -22.48 13.38 -8.45
N PRO A 79 -21.33 14.08 -8.41
CA PRO A 79 -20.16 13.75 -9.23
C PRO A 79 -19.36 12.59 -8.61
N TRP A 80 -19.95 11.40 -8.57
CA TRP A 80 -19.27 10.19 -8.12
C TRP A 80 -18.00 9.94 -8.95
N SER A 81 -16.90 9.66 -8.25
CA SER A 81 -15.61 9.28 -8.83
C SER A 81 -15.58 7.78 -9.08
N TRP A 82 -16.02 7.39 -10.27
CA TRP A 82 -16.10 6.00 -10.69
C TRP A 82 -14.74 5.29 -10.83
N PHE A 83 -13.66 6.06 -11.04
CA PHE A 83 -12.28 5.55 -11.02
C PHE A 83 -11.88 4.92 -9.67
N CYS A 84 -12.61 5.23 -8.60
CA CYS A 84 -12.33 4.75 -7.25
C CYS A 84 -13.31 3.67 -6.78
N VAL A 85 -14.30 3.30 -7.59
CA VAL A 85 -15.20 2.19 -7.30
C VAL A 85 -14.52 0.91 -7.76
N GLU A 86 -14.53 -0.14 -6.94
CA GLU A 86 -14.06 -1.45 -7.39
C GLU A 86 -14.94 -1.90 -8.56
N ILE A 87 -14.30 -2.20 -9.70
CA ILE A 87 -14.95 -2.75 -10.89
C ILE A 87 -14.50 -4.22 -11.01
N PRO A 88 -15.07 -5.12 -10.18
CA PRO A 88 -14.64 -6.52 -10.15
C PRO A 88 -15.11 -7.31 -11.37
N THR A 89 -16.14 -6.86 -12.09
CA THR A 89 -16.70 -7.58 -13.24
C THR A 89 -16.91 -6.68 -14.45
N MET A 90 -17.02 -7.32 -15.62
CA MET A 90 -17.36 -6.65 -16.85
C MET A 90 -18.74 -6.01 -16.84
N GLU A 91 -19.73 -6.60 -16.15
CA GLU A 91 -21.06 -6.01 -15.98
C GLU A 91 -20.99 -4.70 -15.19
N ASP A 92 -20.20 -4.65 -14.12
CA ASP A 92 -19.94 -3.42 -13.37
C ASP A 92 -19.24 -2.37 -14.24
N TYR A 93 -18.33 -2.80 -15.11
CA TYR A 93 -17.63 -1.90 -16.03
C TYR A 93 -18.58 -1.25 -17.03
N LEU A 94 -19.39 -2.06 -17.71
CA LEU A 94 -20.37 -1.61 -18.69
C LEU A 94 -21.41 -0.69 -18.06
N PHE A 95 -21.80 -0.98 -16.82
CA PHE A 95 -22.74 -0.18 -16.05
C PHE A 95 -22.26 1.26 -15.78
N ILE A 96 -20.96 1.45 -15.54
CA ILE A 96 -20.35 2.75 -15.23
C ILE A 96 -20.17 3.63 -16.49
N ASN A 97 -20.63 3.14 -17.64
CA ASN A 97 -20.52 3.82 -18.94
C ASN A 97 -19.07 4.05 -19.38
N GLY A 98 -18.26 2.98 -19.29
CA GLY A 98 -17.28 2.55 -20.29
C GLY A 98 -16.09 3.43 -20.70
N ASP A 99 -16.13 4.74 -20.49
CA ASP A 99 -15.10 5.67 -20.97
C ASP A 99 -14.11 6.05 -19.86
N CYS A 100 -14.52 6.00 -18.59
CA CYS A 100 -13.63 6.21 -17.47
C CYS A 100 -13.09 4.87 -16.92
N GLY A 101 -11.78 4.67 -16.96
CA GLY A 101 -11.13 3.57 -16.25
C GLY A 101 -10.90 2.26 -17.03
N LYS A 102 -11.08 2.22 -18.36
CA LYS A 102 -10.77 1.03 -19.20
C LYS A 102 -9.41 0.43 -18.93
N TYR A 103 -8.41 1.30 -18.85
CA TYR A 103 -7.02 0.92 -18.60
C TYR A 103 -6.87 0.20 -17.26
N ASN A 104 -7.38 0.80 -16.18
CA ASN A 104 -7.31 0.20 -14.86
C ASN A 104 -8.10 -1.09 -14.76
N PHE A 105 -9.32 -1.11 -15.32
CA PHE A 105 -10.14 -2.32 -15.37
C PHE A 105 -9.37 -3.46 -16.04
N CYS A 106 -8.77 -3.22 -17.21
CA CYS A 106 -7.99 -4.24 -17.92
C CYS A 106 -6.78 -4.73 -17.12
N ILE A 107 -6.14 -3.89 -16.30
CA ILE A 107 -4.99 -4.29 -15.46
C ILE A 107 -5.42 -5.11 -14.25
N SER A 108 -6.52 -4.72 -13.59
CA SER A 108 -6.94 -5.32 -12.32
C SER A 108 -7.97 -6.44 -12.46
N ASN A 109 -8.55 -6.64 -13.64
CA ASN A 109 -9.59 -7.65 -13.85
C ASN A 109 -9.00 -9.07 -13.73
N VAL A 110 -9.45 -9.81 -12.72
CA VAL A 110 -9.04 -11.19 -12.46
C VAL A 110 -9.62 -12.19 -13.46
N ASN A 111 -10.74 -11.86 -14.10
CA ASN A 111 -11.43 -12.68 -15.10
C ASN A 111 -11.18 -12.18 -16.53
N ILE A 112 -10.06 -11.48 -16.76
CA ILE A 112 -9.79 -10.80 -18.03
C ILE A 112 -9.83 -11.75 -19.23
N VAL A 113 -9.37 -13.00 -19.06
CA VAL A 113 -9.34 -14.02 -20.11
C VAL A 113 -10.76 -14.44 -20.49
N GLU A 114 -11.60 -14.72 -19.50
CA GLU A 114 -13.00 -15.11 -19.67
C GLU A 114 -13.83 -13.96 -20.26
N ASP A 115 -13.60 -12.74 -19.80
CA ASP A 115 -14.35 -11.56 -20.25
C ASP A 115 -14.02 -11.21 -21.70
N ILE A 116 -12.76 -11.36 -22.14
CA ILE A 116 -12.40 -11.18 -23.56
C ILE A 116 -13.12 -12.19 -24.44
N LYS A 117 -13.25 -13.44 -23.99
CA LYS A 117 -13.99 -14.49 -24.71
C LYS A 117 -15.49 -14.19 -24.79
N LYS A 118 -16.09 -13.68 -23.71
CA LYS A 118 -17.53 -13.33 -23.66
C LYS A 118 -17.86 -12.05 -24.44
N PHE A 119 -16.94 -11.08 -24.49
CA PHE A 119 -17.15 -9.76 -25.08
C PHE A 119 -16.05 -9.41 -26.09
N PRO A 120 -15.97 -10.11 -27.24
CA PRO A 120 -14.88 -9.93 -28.20
C PRO A 120 -14.86 -8.54 -28.86
N ASP A 121 -16.03 -7.93 -29.06
CA ASP A 121 -16.19 -6.65 -29.77
C ASP A 121 -16.05 -5.41 -28.87
N PHE A 122 -15.72 -5.59 -27.59
CA PHE A 122 -15.63 -4.50 -26.60
C PHE A 122 -14.44 -3.54 -26.82
N GLY A 123 -13.56 -3.81 -27.80
CA GLY A 123 -12.44 -2.93 -28.14
C GLY A 123 -11.38 -2.83 -27.04
N TRP A 124 -10.99 -3.98 -26.48
CA TRP A 124 -10.08 -4.11 -25.33
C TRP A 124 -8.78 -3.29 -25.42
N ASN A 125 -8.31 -2.78 -24.27
CA ASN A 125 -7.01 -2.12 -24.18
C ASN A 125 -5.89 -3.17 -23.99
N TRP A 126 -5.32 -3.64 -25.10
CA TRP A 126 -4.31 -4.70 -25.11
C TRP A 126 -3.01 -4.33 -24.39
N LYS A 127 -2.62 -3.03 -24.40
CA LYS A 127 -1.49 -2.56 -23.61
C LYS A 127 -1.72 -2.76 -22.11
N ALA A 128 -2.93 -2.42 -21.63
CA ALA A 128 -3.31 -2.63 -20.24
C ALA A 128 -3.42 -4.12 -19.88
N ILE A 129 -3.98 -4.94 -20.78
CA ILE A 129 -4.05 -6.41 -20.62
C ILE A 129 -2.63 -7.00 -20.50
N SER A 130 -1.66 -6.47 -21.23
CA SER A 130 -0.26 -6.93 -21.16
C SER A 130 0.40 -6.68 -19.81
N LEU A 131 -0.20 -5.86 -18.95
CA LEU A 131 0.25 -5.62 -17.56
C LEU A 131 -0.58 -6.42 -16.55
N ASN A 132 -1.60 -7.17 -16.98
CA ASN A 132 -2.47 -7.92 -16.10
C ASN A 132 -1.80 -9.23 -15.65
N LYS A 133 -1.71 -9.43 -14.34
CA LYS A 133 -1.05 -10.60 -13.72
C LYS A 133 -1.86 -11.90 -13.78
N ASN A 134 -3.06 -11.88 -14.37
CA ASN A 134 -3.96 -13.05 -14.45
C ASN A 134 -4.04 -13.65 -15.86
N ILE A 135 -3.26 -13.15 -16.82
CA ILE A 135 -3.16 -13.79 -18.14
C ILE A 135 -2.24 -15.02 -18.05
N ASN A 136 -2.59 -16.08 -18.78
CA ASN A 136 -1.85 -17.34 -18.80
C ASN A 136 -1.08 -17.56 -20.11
N GLU A 137 -0.23 -18.59 -20.14
CA GLU A 137 0.63 -18.91 -21.28
C GLU A 137 -0.14 -19.20 -22.57
N GLU A 138 -1.28 -19.90 -22.47
CA GLU A 138 -2.16 -20.20 -23.61
C GLU A 138 -2.71 -18.90 -24.22
N PHE A 139 -3.22 -18.00 -23.39
CA PHE A 139 -3.72 -16.69 -23.80
C PHE A 139 -2.63 -15.83 -24.46
N VAL A 140 -1.40 -15.88 -23.94
CA VAL A 140 -0.25 -15.20 -24.54
C VAL A 140 0.05 -15.76 -25.94
N LEU A 141 0.02 -17.07 -26.12
CA LEU A 141 0.26 -17.69 -27.43
C LEU A 141 -0.86 -17.35 -28.45
N GLU A 142 -2.11 -17.34 -28.01
CA GLU A 142 -3.29 -17.05 -28.82
C GLU A 142 -3.33 -15.58 -29.28
N HIS A 143 -2.93 -14.65 -28.40
CA HIS A 143 -3.06 -13.21 -28.65
C HIS A 143 -1.73 -12.45 -28.73
N LYS A 144 -0.63 -13.16 -28.98
CA LYS A 144 0.73 -12.60 -29.12
C LYS A 144 0.83 -11.38 -30.05
N ASP A 145 0.00 -11.32 -31.10
CA ASP A 145 0.04 -10.25 -32.11
C ASP A 145 -0.66 -8.96 -31.64
N LYS A 146 -1.38 -9.02 -30.52
CA LYS A 146 -2.07 -7.86 -29.89
C LYS A 146 -1.38 -7.40 -28.61
N LEU A 147 -0.72 -8.32 -27.91
CA LEU A 147 -0.06 -8.05 -26.64
C LEU A 147 1.27 -7.32 -26.83
N VAL A 148 1.60 -6.47 -25.85
CA VAL A 148 2.91 -5.86 -25.73
C VAL A 148 3.80 -6.82 -24.96
N LEU A 149 4.57 -7.62 -25.68
CA LEU A 149 5.37 -8.72 -25.13
C LEU A 149 6.44 -8.24 -24.13
N ASP A 150 6.97 -7.03 -24.30
CA ASP A 150 8.03 -6.50 -23.44
C ASP A 150 7.67 -6.58 -21.95
N TYR A 151 6.44 -6.20 -21.59
CA TYR A 151 5.98 -6.15 -20.19
C TYR A 151 5.62 -7.52 -19.59
N LEU A 152 5.48 -8.55 -20.43
CA LEU A 152 4.99 -9.85 -19.97
C LEU A 152 6.06 -10.66 -19.24
N ALA A 153 7.34 -10.42 -19.55
CA ALA A 153 8.41 -11.26 -19.03
C ALA A 153 8.58 -11.13 -17.50
N GLY A 154 8.13 -10.01 -16.91
CA GLY A 154 8.04 -9.80 -15.46
C GLY A 154 6.80 -10.39 -14.79
N ASN A 155 5.87 -10.97 -15.56
CA ASN A 155 4.60 -11.45 -15.04
C ASN A 155 4.76 -12.78 -14.28
N PRO A 156 4.39 -12.86 -12.98
CA PRO A 156 4.51 -14.09 -12.20
C PRO A 156 3.63 -15.24 -12.69
N ALA A 157 2.58 -14.96 -13.47
CA ALA A 157 1.72 -16.00 -14.03
C ALA A 157 2.35 -16.78 -15.20
N LEU A 158 3.44 -16.28 -15.77
CA LEU A 158 4.20 -16.98 -16.82
C LEU A 158 5.35 -17.75 -16.19
N SER A 159 5.45 -19.05 -16.50
CA SER A 159 6.54 -19.87 -15.98
C SER A 159 7.87 -19.49 -16.62
N LEU A 160 8.96 -19.66 -15.87
CA LEU A 160 10.30 -19.46 -16.42
C LEU A 160 10.62 -20.47 -17.52
N GLU A 161 10.08 -21.69 -17.45
CA GLU A 161 10.23 -22.67 -18.53
C GLU A 161 9.56 -22.19 -19.81
N PHE A 162 8.35 -21.62 -19.74
CA PHE A 162 7.71 -20.98 -20.89
C PHE A 162 8.53 -19.83 -21.45
N LEU A 163 9.03 -18.92 -20.60
CA LEU A 163 9.87 -17.80 -21.06
C LEU A 163 11.13 -18.30 -21.77
N LYS A 164 11.79 -19.32 -21.21
CA LYS A 164 12.98 -19.95 -21.79
C LYS A 164 12.68 -20.62 -23.13
N GLN A 165 11.63 -21.44 -23.20
CA GLN A 165 11.24 -22.16 -24.42
C GLN A 165 10.83 -21.20 -25.53
N THR A 166 10.21 -20.07 -25.20
CA THR A 166 9.73 -19.08 -26.17
C THR A 166 10.72 -17.94 -26.44
N MET A 167 11.90 -17.96 -25.83
CA MET A 167 12.88 -16.87 -25.92
C MET A 167 13.31 -16.58 -27.36
N HIS A 168 13.51 -17.63 -28.17
CA HIS A 168 13.87 -17.52 -29.59
C HIS A 168 12.76 -16.91 -30.46
N LYS A 169 11.52 -16.89 -29.97
CA LYS A 169 10.34 -16.39 -30.68
C LYS A 169 9.98 -14.97 -30.27
N PHE A 170 10.01 -14.67 -28.97
CA PHE A 170 9.46 -13.43 -28.42
C PHE A 170 10.50 -12.39 -28.00
N HIS A 171 11.80 -12.73 -27.98
CA HIS A 171 12.88 -11.79 -27.62
C HIS A 171 12.59 -11.04 -26.31
N TRP A 172 12.18 -11.77 -25.28
CA TRP A 172 11.74 -11.20 -24.00
C TRP A 172 12.70 -10.15 -23.43
N ASN A 173 12.12 -9.08 -22.90
CA ASN A 173 12.89 -8.04 -22.24
C ASN A 173 13.53 -8.59 -20.95
N THR A 174 14.84 -8.76 -20.96
CA THR A 174 15.61 -9.28 -19.82
C THR A 174 15.57 -8.38 -18.59
N THR A 175 15.27 -7.09 -18.73
CA THR A 175 15.05 -6.16 -17.61
C THR A 175 13.74 -6.48 -16.88
N GLU A 176 12.73 -6.94 -17.61
CA GLU A 176 11.43 -7.35 -17.08
C GLU A 176 11.52 -8.75 -16.44
N ILE A 177 12.26 -9.69 -17.07
CA ILE A 177 12.60 -10.98 -16.45
C ILE A 177 13.29 -10.77 -15.09
N ALA A 178 14.16 -9.76 -14.98
CA ALA A 178 14.87 -9.50 -13.73
C ALA A 178 13.94 -9.12 -12.57
N GLN A 179 12.77 -8.54 -12.85
CA GLN A 179 11.74 -8.22 -11.85
C GLN A 179 10.78 -9.40 -11.58
N ASN A 180 10.86 -10.47 -12.34
CA ASN A 180 9.96 -11.61 -12.19
C ASN A 180 10.24 -12.31 -10.83
N PRO A 181 9.25 -12.43 -9.94
CA PRO A 181 9.44 -13.02 -8.62
C PRO A 181 9.67 -14.53 -8.65
N ASN A 182 9.58 -15.18 -9.81
CA ASN A 182 9.95 -16.60 -9.94
C ASN A 182 11.46 -16.79 -10.20
N VAL A 183 12.19 -15.73 -10.55
CA VAL A 183 13.65 -15.78 -10.73
C VAL A 183 14.33 -15.90 -9.36
N ASN A 184 15.16 -16.92 -9.19
CA ASN A 184 15.88 -17.22 -7.96
C ASN A 184 17.25 -17.85 -8.24
N ALA A 185 18.01 -18.15 -7.19
CA ALA A 185 19.36 -18.70 -7.28
C ALA A 185 19.48 -19.96 -8.17
N GLN A 186 18.46 -20.84 -8.19
CA GLN A 186 18.51 -22.11 -8.92
C GLN A 186 18.38 -21.92 -10.44
N ASN A 187 17.62 -20.90 -10.86
CA ASN A 187 17.28 -20.65 -12.26
C ASN A 187 17.91 -19.36 -12.82
N PHE A 188 18.62 -18.59 -12.00
CA PHE A 188 19.25 -17.32 -12.36
C PHE A 188 20.04 -17.40 -13.68
N PHE A 189 20.88 -18.44 -13.81
CA PHE A 189 21.76 -18.62 -14.96
C PHE A 189 21.05 -19.07 -16.24
N LEU A 190 19.74 -19.35 -16.20
CA LEU A 190 18.94 -19.57 -17.42
C LEU A 190 18.79 -18.28 -18.22
N PHE A 191 18.81 -17.13 -17.56
CA PHE A 191 18.53 -15.81 -18.17
C PHE A 191 19.67 -14.82 -18.02
N PHE A 192 20.49 -14.97 -16.98
CA PHE A 192 21.46 -13.95 -16.60
C PHE A 192 22.89 -14.49 -16.55
N ASN A 193 23.82 -13.63 -16.94
CA ASN A 193 25.26 -13.85 -16.81
C ASN A 193 25.95 -12.50 -16.51
N LYS A 194 27.29 -12.49 -16.44
CA LYS A 194 28.06 -11.27 -16.15
C LYS A 194 27.72 -10.08 -17.06
N HIS A 195 27.36 -10.31 -18.32
CA HIS A 195 27.01 -9.23 -19.26
C HIS A 195 25.62 -8.66 -19.02
N SER A 196 24.74 -9.37 -18.30
CA SER A 196 23.42 -8.88 -17.91
C SER A 196 23.51 -7.63 -17.04
N PHE A 197 24.59 -7.47 -16.27
CA PHE A 197 24.80 -6.32 -15.38
C PHE A 197 25.27 -5.04 -16.08
N LYS A 198 25.62 -5.10 -17.38
CA LYS A 198 25.95 -3.89 -18.17
C LYS A 198 24.82 -2.86 -18.23
N CYS A 199 23.57 -3.31 -18.06
CA CYS A 199 22.42 -2.43 -17.95
C CYS A 199 22.16 -2.12 -16.47
N LYS A 200 22.31 -0.85 -16.10
CA LYS A 200 22.10 -0.39 -14.71
C LYS A 200 20.71 -0.74 -14.18
N GLU A 201 19.68 -0.53 -15.00
CA GLU A 201 18.29 -0.85 -14.63
C GLU A 201 18.10 -2.33 -14.34
N ARG A 202 18.68 -3.21 -15.16
CA ARG A 202 18.64 -4.65 -14.92
C ARG A 202 19.40 -5.05 -13.66
N ALA A 203 20.57 -4.45 -13.43
CA ALA A 203 21.34 -4.68 -12.20
C ALA A 203 20.53 -4.28 -10.96
N ASN A 204 19.83 -3.13 -11.00
CA ASN A 204 18.93 -2.70 -9.93
C ASN A 204 17.81 -3.72 -9.70
N ASN A 205 17.09 -4.09 -10.75
CA ASN A 205 15.98 -5.04 -10.67
C ASN A 205 16.43 -6.40 -10.09
N LEU A 206 17.58 -6.93 -10.53
CA LEU A 206 18.13 -8.17 -9.98
C LEU A 206 18.51 -8.01 -8.50
N THR A 207 19.12 -6.87 -8.12
CA THR A 207 19.48 -6.60 -6.73
C THR A 207 18.24 -6.52 -5.83
N GLU A 208 17.19 -5.84 -6.26
CA GLU A 208 15.97 -5.63 -5.47
C GLU A 208 15.04 -6.87 -5.45
N ASN A 209 15.22 -7.82 -6.38
CA ASN A 209 14.38 -9.01 -6.45
C ASN A 209 14.58 -9.92 -5.23
N GLU A 210 13.60 -9.92 -4.32
CA GLU A 210 13.64 -10.66 -3.06
C GLU A 210 13.70 -12.19 -3.25
N SER A 211 13.29 -12.70 -4.42
CA SER A 211 13.38 -14.13 -4.73
C SER A 211 14.81 -14.61 -5.03
N ILE A 212 15.73 -13.67 -5.32
CA ILE A 212 17.16 -13.94 -5.33
C ILE A 212 17.67 -13.69 -3.92
N SER A 213 18.18 -14.72 -3.24
CA SER A 213 18.62 -14.60 -1.85
C SER A 213 19.88 -13.74 -1.73
N LEU A 214 20.01 -13.04 -0.59
CA LEU A 214 21.23 -12.32 -0.24
C LEU A 214 22.47 -13.22 -0.23
N ASP A 215 22.36 -14.44 0.31
CA ASP A 215 23.46 -15.41 0.27
C ASP A 215 23.95 -15.66 -1.16
N PHE A 216 23.04 -15.86 -2.11
CA PHE A 216 23.42 -16.04 -3.52
C PHE A 216 24.10 -14.79 -4.09
N ILE A 217 23.57 -13.60 -3.78
CA ILE A 217 24.18 -12.34 -4.23
C ILE A 217 25.60 -12.22 -3.67
N PHE A 218 25.77 -12.49 -2.38
CA PHE A 218 27.07 -12.35 -1.73
C PHE A 218 28.08 -13.41 -2.18
N ASP A 219 27.64 -14.64 -2.46
CA ASP A 219 28.49 -15.68 -3.06
C ASP A 219 28.88 -15.31 -4.51
N ASN A 220 28.15 -14.37 -5.14
CA ASN A 220 28.36 -13.90 -6.51
C ASN A 220 28.65 -12.38 -6.59
N LEU A 221 29.35 -11.79 -5.61
CA LEU A 221 29.74 -10.36 -5.62
C LEU A 221 30.65 -9.92 -6.76
N HIS A 222 31.20 -10.89 -7.51
CA HIS A 222 31.97 -10.61 -8.72
C HIS A 222 31.09 -10.08 -9.87
N PHE A 223 29.76 -10.19 -9.78
CA PHE A 223 28.84 -9.44 -10.62
C PHE A 223 28.63 -8.02 -10.09
N GLU A 224 28.32 -7.09 -10.99
CA GLU A 224 28.14 -5.68 -10.68
C GLU A 224 26.74 -5.40 -10.10
N TRP A 225 26.39 -6.07 -9.01
CA TRP A 225 25.17 -5.79 -8.24
C TRP A 225 25.16 -4.34 -7.75
N ASN A 226 23.97 -3.76 -7.63
CA ASN A 226 23.86 -2.42 -7.07
C ASN A 226 24.06 -2.45 -5.54
N ARG A 227 25.26 -2.10 -5.08
CA ARG A 227 25.63 -2.11 -3.66
C ARG A 227 24.80 -1.17 -2.80
N GLU A 228 24.37 -0.04 -3.34
CA GLU A 228 23.52 0.90 -2.59
C GLU A 228 22.14 0.28 -2.34
N LEU A 229 21.54 -0.33 -3.36
CA LEU A 229 20.22 -0.96 -3.27
C LEU A 229 20.21 -2.19 -2.34
N LEU A 230 21.33 -2.90 -2.22
CA LEU A 230 21.45 -4.01 -1.26
C LEU A 230 21.14 -3.57 0.17
N ASN A 231 21.51 -2.35 0.56
CA ASN A 231 21.25 -1.85 1.91
C ASN A 231 19.75 -1.69 2.23
N PHE A 232 18.89 -1.61 1.21
CA PHE A 232 17.45 -1.46 1.37
C PHE A 232 16.70 -2.80 1.39
N ARG A 233 17.40 -3.92 1.22
CA ARG A 233 16.77 -5.24 1.19
C ARG A 233 16.19 -5.61 2.56
N ALA A 234 14.92 -6.00 2.56
CA ALA A 234 14.18 -6.32 3.78
C ALA A 234 14.58 -7.67 4.41
N ASP A 235 15.35 -8.50 3.70
CA ASP A 235 15.79 -9.82 4.14
C ASP A 235 17.21 -9.86 4.73
N ILE A 236 17.85 -8.69 4.95
CA ILE A 236 19.16 -8.62 5.63
C ILE A 236 19.05 -9.09 7.08
N THR A 237 19.95 -9.96 7.52
CA THR A 237 20.00 -10.46 8.90
C THR A 237 21.34 -10.16 9.58
N LYS A 238 21.43 -10.40 10.89
CA LYS A 238 22.72 -10.27 11.61
C LYS A 238 23.78 -11.22 11.05
N GLU A 239 23.40 -12.42 10.60
CA GLU A 239 24.30 -13.41 10.02
C GLU A 239 24.96 -12.87 8.75
N HIS A 240 24.20 -12.19 7.89
CA HIS A 240 24.74 -11.53 6.71
C HIS A 240 25.75 -10.44 7.08
N ILE A 241 25.43 -9.59 8.07
CA ILE A 241 26.32 -8.50 8.51
C ILE A 241 27.63 -9.07 9.08
N LEU A 242 27.54 -10.13 9.89
CA LEU A 242 28.70 -10.79 10.49
C LEU A 242 29.55 -11.53 9.46
N ARG A 243 28.93 -12.12 8.44
CA ARG A 243 29.61 -12.83 7.35
C ARG A 243 30.37 -11.88 6.42
N TYR A 244 29.89 -10.65 6.26
CA TYR A 244 30.47 -9.64 5.36
C TYR A 244 30.81 -8.34 6.10
N PRO A 245 31.84 -8.33 6.99
CA PRO A 245 32.19 -7.19 7.81
C PRO A 245 32.79 -6.01 7.02
N ASP A 246 33.42 -6.31 5.89
CA ASP A 246 34.04 -5.31 5.00
C ASP A 246 33.05 -4.70 4.01
N PHE A 247 31.80 -5.17 3.99
CA PHE A 247 30.76 -4.54 3.18
C PHE A 247 30.38 -3.18 3.77
N GLU A 248 30.19 -2.19 2.90
CA GLU A 248 29.82 -0.82 3.27
C GLU A 248 28.34 -0.73 3.66
N TRP A 249 28.01 -1.34 4.80
CA TRP A 249 26.67 -1.30 5.36
C TRP A 249 26.27 0.13 5.73
N ASN A 250 25.12 0.58 5.22
CA ASN A 250 24.50 1.83 5.60
C ASN A 250 23.80 1.66 6.96
N TRP A 251 24.51 2.01 8.03
CA TRP A 251 24.01 1.84 9.38
C TRP A 251 22.79 2.69 9.72
N GLY A 252 22.49 3.76 8.98
CA GLY A 252 21.21 4.45 9.13
C GLY A 252 20.04 3.53 8.76
N ILE A 253 20.15 2.85 7.62
CA ILE A 253 19.12 1.92 7.13
C ILE A 253 19.13 0.63 7.97
N ILE A 254 20.30 0.01 8.16
CA ILE A 254 20.44 -1.24 8.92
C ILE A 254 19.89 -1.12 10.34
N SER A 255 20.08 0.04 10.99
CA SER A 255 19.54 0.27 12.35
C SER A 255 18.01 0.30 12.38
N SER A 256 17.35 0.56 11.25
CA SER A 256 15.89 0.52 11.10
C SER A 256 15.35 -0.83 10.58
N CYS A 257 16.22 -1.72 10.11
CA CYS A 257 15.82 -3.00 9.51
C CYS A 257 15.25 -3.96 10.55
N LYS A 258 14.00 -4.36 10.35
CA LYS A 258 13.27 -5.25 11.27
C LYS A 258 13.75 -6.70 11.25
N SER A 259 14.36 -7.12 10.15
CA SER A 259 14.92 -8.44 9.94
C SER A 259 16.26 -8.64 10.68
N VAL A 260 16.91 -7.55 11.09
CA VAL A 260 18.15 -7.61 11.86
C VAL A 260 17.80 -7.76 13.34
N ASP A 261 18.53 -8.63 14.02
CA ASP A 261 18.35 -8.89 15.44
C ASP A 261 18.52 -7.59 16.27
N LYS A 262 17.47 -7.26 17.01
CA LYS A 262 17.42 -6.06 17.84
C LYS A 262 18.54 -6.00 18.89
N LYS A 263 18.85 -7.12 19.56
CA LYS A 263 19.92 -7.16 20.58
C LYS A 263 21.28 -6.98 19.95
N PHE A 264 21.47 -7.51 18.74
CA PHE A 264 22.66 -7.25 17.95
C PHE A 264 22.79 -5.75 17.65
N LEU A 265 21.74 -5.10 17.14
CA LEU A 265 21.76 -3.66 16.85
C LEU A 265 22.06 -2.84 18.10
N LEU A 266 21.40 -3.10 19.23
CA LEU A 266 21.63 -2.35 20.48
C LEU A 266 23.07 -2.43 20.99
N ASN A 267 23.78 -3.52 20.70
CA ASN A 267 25.15 -3.74 21.14
C ASN A 267 26.21 -3.41 20.08
N HIS A 268 25.81 -3.07 18.86
CA HIS A 268 26.74 -2.82 17.76
C HIS A 268 27.21 -1.36 17.74
N SER A 269 28.53 -1.14 17.68
CA SER A 269 29.15 0.20 17.82
C SER A 269 28.77 1.18 16.72
N LYS A 270 28.43 0.67 15.53
CA LYS A 270 28.02 1.49 14.36
C LYS A 270 26.52 1.80 14.32
N THR A 271 25.72 1.30 15.27
CA THR A 271 24.28 1.51 15.27
C THR A 271 23.92 2.97 15.37
N ASN A 272 23.06 3.42 14.45
CA ASN A 272 22.44 4.73 14.52
C ASN A 272 21.20 4.64 15.41
N PHE A 273 21.37 4.99 16.68
CA PHE A 273 20.29 4.93 17.67
C PHE A 273 19.10 5.85 17.33
N ASN A 274 19.34 6.99 16.68
CA ASN A 274 18.23 7.86 16.26
C ASN A 274 17.33 7.16 15.24
N GLU A 275 17.93 6.50 14.24
CA GLU A 275 17.19 5.72 13.24
C GLU A 275 16.53 4.50 13.86
N PHE A 276 17.24 3.77 14.72
CA PHE A 276 16.72 2.62 15.45
C PHE A 276 15.45 2.96 16.24
N TYR A 277 15.50 3.96 17.12
CA TYR A 277 14.35 4.37 17.93
C TYR A 277 13.25 5.07 17.12
N SER A 278 13.56 5.53 15.91
CA SER A 278 12.57 6.17 15.02
C SER A 278 11.81 5.20 14.13
N TYR A 279 12.39 4.07 13.77
CA TYR A 279 11.80 3.21 12.72
C TYR A 279 11.64 1.75 13.13
N HIS A 280 12.31 1.29 14.18
CA HIS A 280 12.15 -0.08 14.67
C HIS A 280 10.78 -0.24 15.34
N SER A 281 9.92 -1.08 14.75
CA SER A 281 8.67 -1.50 15.40
C SER A 281 8.97 -2.59 16.43
N GLY A 282 8.30 -2.60 17.60
CA GLY A 282 8.52 -3.62 18.63
C GLY A 282 9.47 -3.24 19.78
N LEU A 283 9.65 -1.95 20.00
CA LEU A 283 10.26 -1.41 21.21
C LEU A 283 9.23 -1.38 22.36
N ILE A 284 9.64 -1.78 23.56
CA ILE A 284 8.83 -1.72 24.79
C ILE A 284 9.14 -0.42 25.57
N ILE A 285 8.29 -0.09 26.55
CA ILE A 285 8.38 1.19 27.29
C ILE A 285 9.70 1.29 28.06
N ASP A 286 10.10 0.24 28.77
CA ASP A 286 11.33 0.20 29.56
C ASP A 286 12.59 0.50 28.73
N GLU A 287 12.56 0.18 27.43
CA GLU A 287 13.69 0.42 26.52
C GLU A 287 13.76 1.86 26.01
N VAL A 288 12.72 2.67 26.20
CA VAL A 288 12.65 4.04 25.66
C VAL A 288 12.27 5.09 26.70
N GLU A 289 11.90 4.70 27.92
CA GLU A 289 11.46 5.61 28.98
C GLU A 289 12.51 6.65 29.38
N HIS A 290 13.79 6.33 29.14
CA HIS A 290 14.93 7.17 29.45
C HIS A 290 15.32 8.12 28.30
N LEU A 291 14.72 7.97 27.11
CA LEU A 291 15.02 8.79 25.94
C LEU A 291 14.13 10.03 25.92
N SER A 292 14.67 11.14 25.41
CA SER A 292 13.86 12.34 25.27
C SER A 292 12.80 12.15 24.16
N PRO A 293 11.60 12.74 24.30
CA PRO A 293 10.49 12.52 23.34
C PRO A 293 10.83 12.85 21.88
N ASN A 294 11.89 13.62 21.65
CA ASN A 294 12.39 13.93 20.31
C ASN A 294 13.18 12.80 19.63
N GLN A 295 13.63 11.79 20.37
CA GLN A 295 14.40 10.66 19.88
C GLN A 295 13.53 9.43 19.54
N ILE A 296 12.23 9.50 19.83
CA ILE A 296 11.28 8.40 19.70
C ILE A 296 10.27 8.72 18.59
N SER A 297 9.97 7.73 17.75
CA SER A 297 8.88 7.78 16.77
C SER A 297 7.63 7.03 17.25
N CYS A 298 6.48 7.36 16.67
CA CYS A 298 5.14 6.93 17.09
C CYS A 298 4.86 5.41 16.98
N ASN A 299 5.84 4.61 16.55
CA ASN A 299 5.69 3.18 16.24
C ASN A 299 6.00 2.23 17.42
N LEU A 300 6.02 2.75 18.64
CA LEU A 300 6.20 1.95 19.86
C LEU A 300 5.07 0.92 20.04
N LEU A 301 5.44 -0.35 20.24
CA LEU A 301 4.53 -1.36 20.77
C LEU A 301 4.48 -1.15 22.29
N LEU A 302 3.67 -0.17 22.70
CA LEU A 302 3.41 0.11 24.12
C LEU A 302 2.83 -1.17 24.78
N GLY A 303 3.06 -1.36 26.08
CA GLY A 303 2.66 -2.54 26.85
C GLY A 303 1.13 -2.70 27.02
N THR A 304 0.70 -2.94 28.26
CA THR A 304 -0.72 -3.02 28.63
C THR A 304 -1.47 -1.73 28.25
N LEU A 305 -2.79 -1.81 28.08
CA LEU A 305 -3.61 -0.67 27.63
C LEU A 305 -3.44 0.57 28.52
N GLU A 306 -3.28 0.38 29.84
CA GLU A 306 -3.03 1.45 30.80
C GLU A 306 -1.66 2.11 30.61
N GLU A 307 -0.60 1.33 30.43
CA GLU A 307 0.75 1.87 30.17
C GLU A 307 0.82 2.61 28.85
N LYS A 308 0.05 2.17 27.83
CA LYS A 308 -0.14 2.97 26.61
C LYS A 308 -0.73 4.32 26.96
N ILE A 309 -1.82 4.36 27.74
CA ILE A 309 -2.54 5.60 28.05
C ILE A 309 -1.66 6.56 28.86
N GLU A 310 -0.88 6.06 29.83
CA GLU A 310 0.03 6.85 30.66
C GLU A 310 1.15 7.52 29.83
N PHE A 311 1.85 6.73 29.00
CA PHE A 311 2.91 7.23 28.11
C PHE A 311 2.36 8.21 27.05
N LEU A 312 1.17 7.89 26.49
CA LEU A 312 0.47 8.74 25.53
C LEU A 312 0.02 10.08 26.15
N ARG A 313 -0.37 10.09 27.42
CA ARG A 313 -0.73 11.31 28.15
C ARG A 313 0.48 12.19 28.42
N LYS A 314 1.63 11.59 28.74
CA LYS A 314 2.82 12.31 29.23
C LYS A 314 3.67 12.92 28.12
N PHE A 315 3.76 12.27 26.95
CA PHE A 315 4.77 12.66 25.93
C PHE A 315 4.30 12.67 24.47
N TYR A 316 3.06 12.28 24.17
CA TYR A 316 2.66 11.91 22.81
C TYR A 316 1.77 12.92 22.08
N ALA A 317 0.97 13.73 22.78
CA ALA A 317 0.01 14.63 22.11
C ALA A 317 0.71 15.62 21.16
N ALA A 318 1.71 16.37 21.63
CA ALA A 318 2.32 17.42 20.83
C ALA A 318 3.14 16.92 19.61
N ARG A 319 3.79 15.76 19.71
CA ARG A 319 4.73 15.28 18.67
C ARG A 319 4.12 14.27 17.71
N VAL A 320 3.20 13.42 18.16
CA VAL A 320 2.54 12.45 17.26
C VAL A 320 1.53 13.13 16.37
N ILE A 321 0.89 14.18 16.85
CA ILE A 321 0.07 15.02 16.00
C ILE A 321 0.95 15.63 14.90
N GLY A 322 2.11 16.19 15.24
CA GLY A 322 3.05 16.75 14.26
C GLY A 322 3.58 15.74 13.23
N ASN A 323 4.12 14.60 13.68
CA ASN A 323 4.77 13.63 12.79
C ASN A 323 3.77 12.71 12.06
N ALA A 324 2.65 12.35 12.69
CA ALA A 324 1.61 11.58 12.01
C ALA A 324 0.81 12.45 11.02
N PHE A 325 0.66 13.77 11.25
CA PHE A 325 0.17 14.66 10.20
C PHE A 325 1.14 14.71 9.02
N PHE A 326 2.45 14.82 9.27
CA PHE A 326 3.45 14.92 8.20
C PHE A 326 3.51 13.63 7.34
N ASN A 327 3.60 12.45 7.95
CA ASN A 327 3.76 11.19 7.20
C ASN A 327 2.44 10.60 6.65
N CYS A 328 1.28 10.81 7.30
CA CYS A 328 -0.01 10.28 6.80
C CYS A 328 -0.66 11.15 5.70
N TYR A 329 -0.07 12.29 5.35
CA TYR A 329 -0.60 13.14 4.28
C TYR A 329 -0.20 12.65 2.88
N TRP A 330 0.94 11.93 2.76
CA TRP A 330 1.53 11.61 1.46
C TRP A 330 1.27 10.18 0.95
N HIS A 331 0.92 9.20 1.81
CA HIS A 331 0.69 7.81 1.38
C HIS A 331 -0.76 7.32 1.58
N TYR A 332 -1.36 6.77 0.50
CA TYR A 332 -2.79 6.43 0.42
C TYR A 332 -3.20 5.17 1.20
N GLU A 333 -2.25 4.29 1.51
CA GLU A 333 -2.50 2.97 2.13
C GLU A 333 -2.79 3.07 3.64
N TYR A 334 -2.42 4.17 4.29
CA TYR A 334 -2.59 4.37 5.74
C TYR A 334 -3.97 4.92 6.12
N ALA A 335 -5.00 4.61 5.32
CA ALA A 335 -6.34 5.17 5.46
C ALA A 335 -7.04 4.80 6.79
N TYR A 336 -6.75 3.61 7.30
CA TYR A 336 -7.25 3.14 8.59
C TYR A 336 -6.57 3.88 9.77
N CYS A 337 -5.26 4.08 9.69
CA CYS A 337 -4.47 4.81 10.69
C CYS A 337 -4.90 6.29 10.78
N LYS A 338 -5.12 6.94 9.64
CA LYS A 338 -5.61 8.34 9.55
C LYS A 338 -6.96 8.54 10.26
N LYS A 339 -7.84 7.54 10.22
CA LYS A 339 -9.18 7.60 10.83
C LYS A 339 -9.14 7.39 12.33
N ARG A 340 -8.22 6.56 12.82
CA ARG A 340 -7.99 6.32 14.25
C ARG A 340 -7.27 7.50 14.92
N LEU A 341 -6.35 8.16 14.22
CA LEU A 341 -5.63 9.36 14.69
C LEU A 341 -6.57 10.55 14.91
N ASN A 342 -7.44 10.85 13.94
CA ASN A 342 -8.42 11.93 14.08
C ASN A 342 -9.39 11.71 15.25
N LYS A 343 -9.90 10.49 15.44
CA LYS A 343 -10.77 10.16 16.58
C LYS A 343 -10.08 10.40 17.93
N ARG A 344 -8.78 10.13 18.02
CA ARG A 344 -7.99 10.24 19.25
C ARG A 344 -7.55 11.68 19.54
N TYR A 345 -7.40 12.52 18.51
CA TYR A 345 -7.21 13.96 18.63
C TYR A 345 -8.41 14.61 19.32
N ASP A 346 -9.63 14.29 18.86
CA ASP A 346 -10.86 14.85 19.43
C ASP A 346 -11.09 14.44 20.90
N GLU A 347 -10.70 13.22 21.28
CA GLU A 347 -10.80 12.73 22.66
C GLU A 347 -9.77 13.38 23.60
N LEU A 348 -8.62 13.84 23.09
CA LEU A 348 -7.53 14.43 23.89
C LEU A 348 -7.69 15.94 24.17
N PHE A 349 -8.40 16.68 23.31
CA PHE A 349 -8.55 18.14 23.45
C PHE A 349 -9.96 18.60 23.84
N HIS A 350 -10.90 17.66 24.06
CA HIS A 350 -12.26 17.98 24.53
C HIS A 350 -12.53 17.66 26.01
N SER A 351 -11.61 17.04 26.76
CA SER A 351 -11.79 16.79 28.20
C SER A 351 -11.53 18.02 29.09
N ASP A 352 -10.87 19.06 28.59
CA ASP A 352 -10.51 20.25 29.37
C ASP A 352 -11.57 21.38 29.34
N LEU A 353 -12.73 21.16 28.68
CA LEU A 353 -13.82 22.14 28.66
C LEU A 353 -14.93 21.87 29.70
N THR A 354 -14.73 20.93 30.63
CA THR A 354 -15.65 20.67 31.76
C THR A 354 -14.99 20.74 33.14
N MET A 355 -13.93 21.53 33.29
CA MET A 355 -13.56 22.10 34.58
C MET A 355 -13.50 23.63 34.49
N THR A 356 -14.68 24.26 34.46
CA THR A 356 -15.02 25.47 35.22
C THR A 356 -16.51 25.73 35.13
#